data_AF-A0A524QSV5-F1
#
_entry.id   AF-A0A524QSV5-F1
#
_cell.length_a   1.000
_cell.length_b   1.000
_cell.length_c   1.000
_cell.angle_alpha   90.00
_cell.angle_beta   90.00
_cell.angle_gamma   90.00
#
_symmetry.space_group_name_H-M   'P 1'
#
loop_
_entity.id
_entity.type
_entity.pdbx_description
1 polymer ?
#
loop_
_entity_poly.entity_id
_entity_poly.type
_entity_poly.pdbx_seq_one_letter_code
_entity_poly.pdbx_strand_id
1 'polypeptide(L)' 'MSGLAPELGAYRFCTNAAYSAGIAGVPTVGFGPALETDAHMVDERLRLTELEAASRGYLGIMEAVLGTNN' A
#
# COMPACT_ATOMS: atom_id res chain seq x y z
N MET A 1 8.81 10.80 -8.39
CA MET A 1 7.32 10.69 -8.46
C MET A 1 6.96 9.33 -9.04
N SER A 2 6.13 8.54 -8.35
CA SER A 2 5.79 7.14 -8.70
C SER A 2 4.95 6.98 -9.98
N GLY A 3 4.38 8.07 -10.50
CA GLY A 3 3.50 8.05 -11.68
C GLY A 3 2.12 7.43 -11.42
N LEU A 4 1.75 7.25 -10.16
CA LEU A 4 0.46 6.71 -9.73
C LEU A 4 -0.52 7.84 -9.41
N ALA A 5 -1.81 7.61 -9.67
CA ALA A 5 -2.91 8.46 -9.22
C ALA A 5 -3.77 7.68 -8.19
N PRO A 6 -3.27 7.44 -6.96
CA PRO A 6 -4.01 6.69 -5.97
C PRO A 6 -5.17 7.52 -5.40
N GLU A 7 -6.26 6.84 -5.07
CA GLU A 7 -7.37 7.41 -4.30
C GLU A 7 -7.22 7.05 -2.82
N LEU A 8 -7.59 7.97 -1.93
CA LEU A 8 -7.61 7.69 -0.50
C LEU A 8 -8.83 6.84 -0.13
N GLY A 9 -8.58 5.79 0.63
CA GLY A 9 -9.60 4.89 1.13
C GLY A 9 -9.14 4.20 2.41
N ALA A 10 -9.83 3.13 2.79
CA ALA A 10 -9.46 2.32 3.95
C ALA A 10 -9.80 0.86 3.69
N TYR A 11 -8.86 -0.03 4.03
CA TYR A 11 -9.06 -1.47 3.91
C TYR A 11 -10.34 -1.92 4.63
N ARG A 12 -11.12 -2.80 3.99
CA ARG A 12 -12.34 -3.40 4.56
C ARG A 12 -12.07 -4.72 5.30
N PHE A 13 -10.81 -5.14 5.36
CA PHE A 13 -10.33 -6.28 6.14
C PHE A 13 -9.26 -5.86 7.15
N CYS A 14 -9.00 -6.73 8.13
CA CYS A 14 -8.00 -6.47 9.15
C CYS A 14 -6.59 -6.50 8.58
N THR A 15 -5.80 -5.48 8.91
CA THR A 15 -4.35 -5.45 8.68
C THR A 15 -3.63 -5.19 10.00
N ASN A 16 -2.31 -5.25 9.99
CA ASN A 16 -1.49 -4.84 11.14
C ASN A 16 -1.76 -3.39 11.57
N ALA A 17 -2.36 -2.56 10.70
CA ALA A 17 -2.78 -1.20 11.01
C ALA A 17 -3.81 -1.13 12.14
N ALA A 18 -4.62 -2.18 12.35
CA ALA A 18 -5.56 -2.24 13.47
C ALA A 18 -4.84 -2.08 14.81
N TYR A 19 -3.63 -2.64 14.93
CA TYR A 19 -2.78 -2.44 16.11
C TYR A 19 -1.94 -1.17 15.99
N SER A 20 -1.18 -1.00 14.90
CA SER A 20 -0.20 0.09 14.82
C SER A 20 -0.86 1.47 14.86
N ALA A 21 -1.93 1.69 14.09
CA ALA A 21 -2.69 2.93 14.12
C ALA A 21 -3.70 2.99 15.27
N GLY A 22 -4.42 1.88 15.52
CA GLY A 22 -5.53 1.86 16.46
C GLY A 22 -5.12 1.82 17.94
N ILE A 23 -4.07 1.07 18.29
CA ILE A 23 -3.65 0.84 19.67
C ILE A 23 -2.33 1.56 19.98
N ALA A 24 -1.32 1.42 19.12
CA ALA A 24 0.01 1.95 19.37
C ALA A 24 0.17 3.43 19.00
N GLY A 25 -0.82 4.03 18.32
CA GLY A 25 -0.79 5.44 17.92
C GLY A 25 0.30 5.78 16.89
N VAL A 26 0.80 4.78 16.17
CA VAL A 26 1.83 4.96 15.12
C VAL A 26 1.14 5.35 13.81
N PRO A 27 1.48 6.51 13.20
CA PRO A 27 0.98 6.87 11.89
C PRO A 27 1.24 5.76 10.87
N THR A 28 0.17 5.23 10.28
CA THR A 28 0.23 4.05 9.40
C THR A 28 -0.52 4.36 8.11
N VAL A 29 0.09 4.01 6.98
CA VAL A 29 -0.54 4.04 5.65
C VAL A 29 -0.60 2.63 5.08
N GLY A 30 -1.70 2.31 4.41
CA GLY A 30 -1.87 1.09 3.64
C GLY A 30 -1.58 1.35 2.16
N PHE A 31 -0.75 0.52 1.54
CA PHE A 31 -0.47 0.58 0.11
C PHE A 31 -0.08 -0.82 -0.39
N GLY A 32 -0.60 -1.22 -1.54
CA GLY A 32 -0.30 -2.50 -2.18
C GLY A 32 -1.03 -2.65 -3.53
N PRO A 33 -0.64 -3.63 -4.35
CA PRO A 33 -1.35 -3.95 -5.59
C PRO A 33 -2.61 -4.79 -5.34
N ALA A 34 -3.37 -5.04 -6.41
CA ALA A 34 -4.57 -5.87 -6.44
C ALA A 34 -5.77 -5.29 -5.64
N LEU A 35 -6.93 -5.95 -5.79
CA LEU A 35 -8.17 -5.60 -5.12
C LEU A 35 -8.36 -6.45 -3.87
N GLU A 36 -8.99 -5.88 -2.84
CA GLU A 36 -9.31 -6.61 -1.61
C GLU A 36 -10.19 -7.84 -1.86
N THR A 37 -11.03 -7.77 -2.89
CA THR A 37 -11.94 -8.84 -3.29
C THR A 37 -11.24 -10.05 -3.89
N ASP A 38 -9.99 -9.90 -4.33
CA ASP A 38 -9.22 -10.99 -4.93
C ASP A 38 -8.45 -11.79 -3.87
N ALA A 39 -8.28 -11.23 -2.66
CA ALA A 39 -7.56 -11.88 -1.58
C ALA A 39 -8.26 -13.17 -1.11
N HIS A 40 -7.46 -14.20 -0.82
CA HIS A 40 -7.90 -15.53 -0.35
C HIS A 40 -8.81 -16.29 -1.33
N MET A 41 -8.76 -15.96 -2.62
CA MET A 41 -9.40 -16.76 -3.67
C MET A 41 -8.48 -17.90 -4.10
N VAL A 42 -9.05 -19.03 -4.55
CA VAL A 42 -8.27 -20.18 -5.06
C VAL A 42 -7.35 -19.76 -6.22
N ASP A 43 -7.85 -18.90 -7.10
CA ASP A 43 -7.12 -18.37 -8.27
C ASP A 43 -6.77 -16.88 -8.09
N GLU A 44 -6.35 -16.50 -6.87
CA GLU A 44 -5.83 -15.17 -6.58
C GLU A 44 -4.68 -14.81 -7.53
N ARG A 45 -4.80 -13.67 -8.20
CA ARG A 45 -3.87 -13.22 -9.25
C ARG A 45 -3.89 -11.71 -9.36
N LEU A 46 -2.80 -11.15 -9.86
CA LEU A 46 -2.71 -9.74 -10.24
C LEU A 46 -1.96 -9.59 -11.56
N ARG A 47 -2.11 -8.42 -12.21
CA ARG A 47 -1.34 -8.14 -13.43
C ARG A 47 0.11 -7.81 -13.04
N LEU A 48 1.08 -8.29 -13.83
CA LEU A 48 2.49 -7.94 -13.62
C LEU A 48 2.74 -6.43 -13.63
N THR A 49 1.98 -5.70 -14.46
CA THR A 49 2.03 -4.24 -14.51
C THR A 49 1.59 -3.58 -13.20
N GLU A 50 0.66 -4.20 -12.45
CA GLU A 50 0.24 -3.72 -11.13
C GLU A 50 1.32 -3.98 -10.07
N LEU A 51 2.02 -5.12 -10.18
CA LEU A 51 3.16 -5.42 -9.32
C LEU A 51 4.31 -4.41 -9.52
N GLU A 52 4.67 -4.14 -10.77
CA GLU A 52 5.68 -3.13 -11.12
C GLU A 52 5.27 -1.73 -10.68
N ALA A 53 3.99 -1.39 -10.81
CA ALA A 53 3.43 -0.13 -10.34
C ALA A 53 3.54 0.00 -8.81
N ALA A 54 3.20 -1.05 -8.06
CA ALA A 54 3.36 -1.07 -6.62
C ALA A 54 4.83 -0.93 -6.19
N SER A 55 5.76 -1.56 -6.91
CA SER A 55 7.20 -1.40 -6.67
C SER A 55 7.64 0.07 -6.77
N ARG A 56 7.23 0.77 -7.85
CA ARG A 56 7.49 2.23 -7.99
C ARG A 56 6.79 3.05 -6.91
N GLY A 57 5.60 2.64 -6.49
CA GLY A 57 4.86 3.27 -5.39
C GLY A 57 5.61 3.19 -4.06
N TYR A 58 6.07 2.00 -3.68
CA TYR A 58 6.90 1.82 -2.47
C TYR A 58 8.19 2.62 -2.53
N LEU A 59 8.88 2.65 -3.68
CA LEU A 59 10.05 3.51 -3.85
C LEU A 59 9.71 4.99 -3.60
N GLY A 60 8.62 5.50 -4.17
CA GLY A 60 8.16 6.87 -3.94
C GLY A 60 7.81 7.16 -2.48
N ILE A 61 7.24 6.20 -1.75
CA ILE A 61 6.97 6.32 -0.30
C ILE A 61 8.28 6.40 0.47
N MET A 62 9.25 5.53 0.16
CA MET A 62 10.57 5.55 0.79
C MET A 62 11.29 6.88 0.53
N GLU A 63 11.28 7.37 -0.71
CA GLU A 63 11.85 8.68 -1.06
C GLU A 63 11.16 9.83 -0.31
N ALA A 64 9.84 9.80 -0.17
CA ALA A 64 9.11 10.85 0.53
C ALA A 64 9.35 10.86 2.05
N VAL A 65 9.55 9.68 2.65
CA VAL A 65 9.71 9.53 4.11
C VAL A 65 11.17 9.61 4.56
N LEU A 66 12.09 9.05 3.76
CA LEU A 66 13.51 8.92 4.09
C LEU A 66 14.39 9.86 3.27
N GLY A 67 13.88 10.41 2.16
CA GLY A 67 14.61 11.38 1.35
C GLY A 67 14.97 12.57 2.22
N THR A 68 16.27 12.81 2.34
CA THR A 68 16.78 13.96 3.08
C THR A 68 16.38 15.21 2.32
N ASN A 69 15.68 16.13 2.98
CA ASN A 69 15.50 17.47 2.44
C ASN A 69 16.89 18.07 2.24
N ASN A 70 17.32 18.22 0.99
CA ASN A 70 18.46 19.07 0.64
C ASN A 70 17.93 20.45 0.24
#